data_AF-A0A139WAM5-F1
#
_entry.id   AF-A0A139WAM5-F1
#
_cell.length_a   1.000
_cell.length_b   1.000
_cell.length_c   1.000
_cell.angle_alpha   90.00
_cell.angle_beta   90.00
_cell.angle_gamma   90.00
#
_symmetry.space_group_name_H-M   'P 1'
#
loop_
_entity.id
_entity.type
_entity.pdbx_description
1 polymer ?
#
loop_
_entity_poly.entity_id
_entity_poly.type
_entity_poly.pdbx_seq_one_letter_code
_entity_poly.pdbx_strand_id
1 'polypeptide(L)'
;MLRLVILATCLTLGHFADHDTFKNCSRVEFCNTLRNRQPFDKYAVDPSTITIDDNGSVKMTLKAKKGSDLQLELLALVDRTFRLRIKETASTRYELHDVLVAEPQLAQ
;
A
#
# COMPACT_ATOMS: atom_id res chain seq x y z
N MET A 1 26.00 22.74 41.61
CA MET A 1 24.77 23.56 41.65
C MET A 1 24.50 24.26 40.32
N LEU A 2 25.35 25.18 39.84
CA LEU A 2 25.14 25.92 38.58
C LEU A 2 24.91 25.03 37.33
N ARG A 3 25.66 23.94 37.18
CA ARG A 3 25.51 22.98 36.05
C ARG A 3 24.16 22.26 36.05
N LEU A 4 23.58 21.98 37.22
CA LEU A 4 22.27 21.34 37.35
C LEU A 4 21.14 22.32 37.00
N VAL A 5 21.31 23.59 37.37
CA VAL A 5 20.35 24.65 37.05
C VAL A 5 20.27 24.87 35.54
N ILE A 6 21.42 24.92 34.85
CA ILE A 6 21.48 25.07 33.38
C ILE A 6 20.83 23.87 32.67
N LEU A 7 21.08 22.65 33.15
CA LEU A 7 20.49 21.45 32.55
C LEU A 7 18.97 21.41 32.75
N ALA A 8 18.48 21.82 33.92
CA ALA A 8 17.05 21.91 34.22
C ALA A 8 16.33 22.95 33.34
N THR A 9 16.91 24.13 33.12
CA THR A 9 16.32 25.15 32.22
C THR A 9 16.35 24.73 30.75
N CYS A 10 17.38 24.03 30.29
CA CYS A 10 17.42 23.52 28.92
C CYS A 10 16.34 22.46 28.66
N LEU A 11 16.00 21.62 29.64
CA LEU A 11 14.95 20.60 29.51
C LEU A 11 13.54 21.19 29.43
N THR A 12 13.29 22.35 30.07
CA THR A 12 11.97 23.01 30.05
C THR A 12 11.73 23.88 28.81
N LEU A 13 12.78 24.21 28.06
CA LEU A 13 12.71 25.01 26.83
C LEU A 13 12.68 24.14 25.56
N GLY A 14 12.78 22.82 25.70
CA GLY A 14 12.61 21.89 24.59
C GLY A 14 11.15 21.82 24.15
N HIS A 15 10.81 22.48 23.05
CA HIS A 15 9.53 22.24 22.39
C HIS A 15 9.62 20.93 21.59
N PHE A 16 8.92 19.91 22.07
CA PHE A 16 8.69 18.68 21.31
C PHE A 16 7.70 18.94 20.18
N ALA A 17 7.70 18.07 19.17
CA ALA A 17 6.71 18.14 18.10
C ALA A 17 5.30 18.16 18.71
N ASP A 18 4.45 19.04 18.19
CA ASP A 18 3.05 19.10 18.60
C ASP A 18 2.26 17.94 17.99
N HIS A 19 1.79 17.03 18.83
CA HIS A 19 1.03 15.84 18.43
C HIS A 19 -0.42 16.17 18.03
N ASP A 20 -0.90 17.39 18.29
CA ASP A 20 -2.22 17.85 17.89
C ASP A 20 -2.21 18.46 16.47
N THR A 21 -1.07 19.00 16.05
CA THR A 21 -0.87 19.52 14.68
C THR A 21 -0.96 18.43 13.62
N PHE A 22 -0.30 17.28 13.81
CA PHE A 22 -0.28 16.21 12.81
C PHE A 22 -1.28 15.11 13.14
N LYS A 23 -2.05 14.67 12.13
CA LYS A 23 -3.03 13.59 12.33
C LYS A 23 -2.31 12.27 12.60
N ASN A 24 -2.61 11.66 13.74
CA ASN A 24 -2.30 10.26 14.00
C ASN A 24 -3.36 9.35 13.34
N CYS A 25 -3.15 8.04 13.39
CA CYS A 25 -4.06 7.08 12.75
C CYS A 25 -5.47 7.01 13.37
N SER A 26 -5.67 7.37 14.65
CA SER A 26 -7.02 7.40 15.23
C SER A 26 -7.84 8.57 14.70
N ARG A 27 -7.19 9.63 14.19
CA ARG A 27 -7.82 10.80 13.58
C ARG A 27 -8.05 10.68 12.07
N VAL A 28 -7.68 9.55 11.46
CA VAL A 28 -7.85 9.28 10.02
C VAL A 28 -8.64 7.99 9.84
N GLU A 29 -9.90 8.11 9.40
CA GLU A 29 -10.86 7.01 9.36
C GLU A 29 -10.33 5.76 8.63
N PHE A 30 -9.75 5.92 7.44
CA PHE A 30 -9.21 4.78 6.69
C PHE A 30 -8.03 4.13 7.41
N CYS A 31 -7.15 4.91 8.06
CA CYS A 31 -6.04 4.33 8.82
C CYS A 31 -6.58 3.57 10.04
N ASN A 32 -7.46 4.19 10.82
CA ASN A 32 -8.05 3.58 12.01
C ASN A 32 -8.75 2.26 11.66
N THR A 33 -9.54 2.26 10.58
CA THR A 33 -10.29 1.09 10.13
C THR A 33 -9.37 -0.03 9.65
N LEU A 34 -8.39 0.28 8.80
CA LEU A 34 -7.49 -0.74 8.25
C LEU A 34 -6.51 -1.28 9.30
N ARG A 35 -6.07 -0.45 10.24
CA ARG A 35 -5.12 -0.85 11.30
C ARG A 35 -5.75 -1.80 12.33
N ASN A 36 -7.03 -1.62 12.62
CA ASN A 36 -7.76 -2.46 13.59
C ASN A 36 -8.44 -3.67 12.94
N ARG A 37 -8.35 -3.82 11.62
CA ARG A 37 -8.96 -4.93 10.89
C ARG A 37 -8.15 -6.20 11.11
N GLN A 38 -8.76 -7.23 11.69
CA GLN A 38 -8.17 -8.56 11.79
C GLN A 38 -7.96 -9.17 10.39
N PRO A 39 -6.88 -9.96 10.19
CA PRO A 39 -6.66 -10.68 8.95
C PRO A 39 -7.87 -11.57 8.60
N PHE A 40 -8.32 -11.48 7.35
CA PHE A 40 -9.43 -12.29 6.86
C PHE A 40 -9.36 -12.42 5.34
N ASP A 41 -9.56 -13.64 4.84
CA ASP A 41 -9.52 -13.95 3.41
C ASP A 41 -10.81 -13.50 2.75
N LYS A 42 -10.85 -12.25 2.26
CA LYS A 42 -12.03 -11.69 1.58
C LYS A 42 -12.19 -12.14 0.12
N TYR A 43 -11.10 -12.58 -0.50
CA TYR A 43 -11.04 -12.87 -1.91
C TYR A 43 -10.38 -14.24 -2.15
N ALA A 44 -10.79 -14.92 -3.21
CA ALA A 44 -10.15 -16.13 -3.72
C ALA A 44 -9.92 -15.99 -5.23
N VAL A 45 -8.84 -16.58 -5.74
CA VAL A 45 -8.61 -16.64 -7.20
C VAL A 45 -9.66 -17.56 -7.82
N ASP A 46 -10.24 -17.13 -8.94
CA ASP A 46 -11.02 -18.00 -9.83
C ASP A 46 -10.09 -18.65 -10.86
N PRO A 47 -9.75 -19.95 -10.73
CA PRO A 47 -8.77 -20.60 -11.62
C PRO A 47 -9.20 -20.62 -13.08
N SER A 48 -10.52 -20.54 -13.35
CA SER A 48 -11.05 -20.55 -14.71
C SER A 48 -10.76 -19.26 -15.48
N THR A 49 -10.38 -18.19 -14.77
CA THR A 49 -10.11 -16.85 -15.33
C THR A 49 -8.63 -16.58 -15.53
N ILE A 50 -7.75 -17.54 -15.22
CA ILE A 50 -6.32 -17.37 -15.36
C ILE A 50 -5.97 -17.35 -16.85
N THR A 51 -5.41 -16.24 -17.30
CA THR A 51 -4.84 -16.11 -18.64
C THR A 51 -3.38 -15.68 -18.54
N ILE A 52 -2.54 -16.25 -19.38
CA ILE A 52 -1.13 -15.90 -19.51
C ILE A 52 -0.97 -15.30 -20.90
N ASP A 53 -0.45 -14.08 -21.00
CA ASP A 53 -0.14 -13.47 -22.29
C ASP A 53 1.25 -13.90 -22.79
N ASP A 54 1.51 -13.65 -24.08
CA ASP A 54 2.76 -14.03 -24.75
C ASP A 54 4.01 -13.35 -24.15
N ASN A 55 3.80 -12.32 -23.33
CA ASN A 55 4.87 -11.57 -22.66
C ASN A 55 5.06 -11.99 -21.18
N GLY A 56 4.39 -13.07 -20.74
CA GLY A 56 4.51 -13.62 -19.39
C GLY A 56 3.68 -12.90 -18.32
N SER A 57 2.76 -12.00 -18.69
CA SER A 57 1.80 -11.41 -17.76
C SER A 57 0.71 -12.43 -17.42
N VAL A 58 0.48 -12.61 -16.13
CA VAL A 58 -0.61 -13.45 -15.62
C VAL A 58 -1.75 -12.58 -15.14
N LYS A 59 -2.92 -12.73 -15.74
CA LYS A 59 -4.16 -12.05 -15.33
C LYS A 59 -5.14 -13.07 -14.77
N MET A 60 -5.84 -12.70 -13.70
CA MET A 60 -6.86 -13.54 -13.07
C MET A 60 -7.88 -12.69 -12.32
N THR A 61 -9.08 -13.22 -12.14
CA THR A 61 -10.13 -12.61 -11.32
C THR A 61 -10.02 -13.08 -9.87
N LEU A 62 -10.05 -12.13 -8.95
CA LEU A 62 -10.23 -12.34 -7.52
C LEU A 62 -11.72 -12.25 -7.19
N LYS A 63 -12.34 -13.40 -6.90
CA LYS A 63 -13.74 -13.52 -6.49
C LYS A 63 -13.92 -13.05 -5.06
N ALA A 64 -14.81 -12.08 -4.86
CA ALA A 64 -15.14 -11.60 -3.54
C ALA A 64 -16.07 -12.58 -2.82
N LYS A 65 -15.80 -12.89 -1.55
CA LYS A 65 -16.81 -13.55 -0.69
C LYS A 65 -18.02 -12.64 -0.44
N LYS A 66 -17.81 -11.33 -0.46
CA LYS A 66 -18.83 -10.28 -0.35
C LYS A 66 -18.32 -9.00 -1.03
N GLY A 67 -19.13 -8.42 -1.91
CA GLY A 67 -18.78 -7.21 -2.68
C GLY A 67 -18.47 -7.54 -4.13
N SER A 68 -17.71 -6.66 -4.78
CA SER A 68 -17.34 -6.79 -6.20
C SER A 68 -16.04 -7.57 -6.37
N ASP A 69 -15.98 -8.34 -7.46
CA ASP A 69 -14.77 -9.00 -7.93
C ASP A 69 -13.69 -7.97 -8.31
N LEU A 70 -12.43 -8.40 -8.23
CA LEU A 70 -11.28 -7.59 -8.62
C LEU A 70 -10.48 -8.31 -9.72
N GLN A 71 -9.76 -7.54 -10.52
CA GLN A 71 -8.77 -8.06 -11.46
C GLN A 71 -7.39 -8.01 -10.82
N LEU A 72 -6.67 -9.14 -10.84
CA LEU A 72 -5.26 -9.23 -10.50
C LEU A 72 -4.44 -9.37 -11.79
N GLU A 73 -3.35 -8.63 -11.86
CA GLU A 73 -2.30 -8.74 -12.87
C GLU A 73 -0.96 -8.94 -12.16
N LEU A 74 -0.23 -9.98 -12.54
CA LEU A 74 1.10 -10.32 -12.04
C LEU A 74 2.08 -10.32 -13.20
N LEU A 75 3.13 -9.51 -13.08
CA LEU A 75 4.18 -9.35 -14.09
C LEU A 75 5.51 -9.79 -13.51
N ALA A 76 6.20 -10.72 -14.17
CA ALA A 76 7.60 -11.00 -13.88
C ALA A 76 8.49 -9.96 -14.58
N LEU A 77 9.45 -9.38 -13.87
CA LEU A 77 10.33 -8.33 -14.38
C LEU A 77 11.77 -8.81 -14.49
N VAL A 78 12.52 -8.26 -15.46
CA VAL A 78 13.91 -8.69 -15.79
C VAL A 78 14.87 -8.62 -14.60
N ASP A 79 14.63 -7.69 -13.67
CA ASP A 79 15.46 -7.47 -12.48
C ASP A 79 15.19 -8.47 -11.34
N ARG A 80 14.52 -9.59 -11.63
CA ARG A 80 14.10 -10.62 -10.65
C ARG A 80 13.10 -10.10 -9.63
N THR A 81 12.29 -9.11 -10.02
CA THR A 81 11.16 -8.63 -9.23
C THR A 81 9.84 -9.02 -9.87
N PHE A 82 8.76 -8.89 -9.10
CA PHE A 82 7.40 -9.07 -9.59
C PHE A 82 6.60 -7.80 -9.33
N ARG A 83 5.80 -7.38 -10.32
CA ARG A 83 4.81 -6.32 -10.15
C ARG A 83 3.43 -6.93 -10.04
N LEU A 84 2.81 -6.76 -8.86
CA LEU A 84 1.43 -7.14 -8.59
C LEU A 84 0.54 -5.91 -8.68
N ARG A 85 -0.52 -5.97 -9.48
CA ARG A 85 -1.55 -4.94 -9.60
C ARG A 85 -2.90 -5.57 -9.29
N ILE A 86 -3.69 -4.91 -8.44
CA ILE A 86 -5.07 -5.30 -8.14
C ILE A 86 -5.96 -4.08 -8.42
N LYS A 87 -6.97 -4.26 -9.27
CA LYS A 87 -7.87 -3.18 -9.72
C LYS A 87 -9.31 -3.66 -9.68
N GLU A 88 -10.25 -2.74 -9.46
CA GLU A 88 -11.66 -3.03 -9.72
C GLU A 88 -11.89 -3.13 -11.24
N THR A 89 -12.88 -3.92 -11.67
CA THR A 89 -13.27 -3.98 -13.09
C THR A 89 -13.71 -2.60 -13.56
N ALA A 90 -13.13 -2.11 -14.66
CA ALA A 90 -13.34 -0.74 -15.17
C ALA A 90 -12.99 0.39 -14.17
N SER A 91 -12.02 0.14 -13.28
CA SER A 91 -11.52 1.11 -12.30
C SER A 91 -11.00 2.40 -12.93
N THR A 92 -11.42 3.55 -12.40
CA THR A 92 -10.82 4.88 -12.63
C THR A 92 -9.93 5.32 -11.47
N ARG A 93 -9.57 4.40 -10.56
CA ARG A 93 -8.68 4.69 -9.43
C ARG A 93 -7.34 5.23 -9.92
N TYR A 94 -6.83 6.22 -9.18
CA TYR A 94 -5.58 6.88 -9.48
C TYR A 94 -4.40 5.91 -9.56
N GLU A 95 -3.54 6.10 -10.55
CA GLU A 95 -2.26 5.41 -10.69
C GLU A 95 -1.14 6.42 -10.52
N LEU A 96 -0.06 6.03 -9.85
CA LEU A 96 1.07 6.93 -9.65
C LEU A 96 1.71 7.23 -11.01
N HIS A 97 1.76 8.51 -11.36
CA HIS A 97 2.45 9.03 -12.52
C HIS A 97 3.80 9.63 -12.09
N ASP A 98 4.79 9.62 -12.98
CA ASP A 98 6.10 10.27 -12.80
C ASP A 98 6.96 9.79 -11.62
N VAL A 99 6.58 8.69 -10.95
CA VAL A 99 7.39 8.03 -9.91
C VAL A 99 8.38 7.05 -10.53
N LEU A 100 7.97 6.32 -11.57
CA LEU A 100 8.83 5.41 -12.30
C LEU A 100 9.57 6.18 -13.39
N VAL A 101 10.89 6.00 -13.45
CA VAL A 101 11.74 6.61 -14.49
C VAL A 101 11.38 6.09 -15.89
N ALA A 102 10.97 4.82 -15.97
CA ALA A 102 10.44 4.18 -17.18
C ALA A 102 9.54 2.99 -16.79
N GLU A 103 8.74 2.47 -17.72
CA GLU A 103 8.01 1.23 -17.49
C GLU A 103 8.97 0.04 -17.35
N PRO A 104 8.83 -0.79 -16.31
CA PRO A 104 9.69 -1.96 -16.10
C PRO A 104 9.60 -2.97 -17.25
N GLN A 105 10.74 -3.53 -17.64
CA GLN A 105 10.82 -4.56 -18.68
C GLN A 105 10.36 -5.91 -18.14
N LEU A 106 9.55 -6.61 -18.92
CA LEU A 106 9.07 -7.96 -18.59
C LEU A 106 10.19 -8.99 -18.80
N ALA A 107 10.30 -9.93 -17.86
CA ALA A 107 11.15 -11.10 -18.00
C ALA A 107 10.49 -12.05 -18.99
N GLN A 108 10.99 -12.05 -20.24
CA GLN A 108 10.59 -12.98 -21.29
C GLN A 108 11.01 -14.42 -20.94
#